data_AF-A0AAD8BVH4-F1
#
_entry.id   AF-A0AAD8BVH4-F1
#
_cell.length_a   1.000
_cell.length_b   1.000
_cell.length_c   1.000
_cell.angle_alpha   90.00
_cell.angle_beta   90.00
_cell.angle_gamma   90.00
#
_symmetry.space_group_name_H-M   'P 1'
#
loop_
_entity.id
_entity.type
_entity.pdbx_description
1 polymer ?
#
loop_
_entity_poly.entity_id
_entity_poly.type
_entity_poly.pdbx_seq_one_letter_code
_entity_poly.pdbx_strand_id
1 'polypeptide(L)'
;MNKSGSFQDWCLSQKGPFYDLFAECGNRAVLFDNKTMEQIKKEQQLNQLLEIVKALSSDGHRYTNQYFLKAEAERAKTVKKNKPEIQEHNMKEASLIIQKLGKLDICDRAKTLPRLHMLQLRTEDLLNNVVYQDKNTGALKDIIQHANGIKKTVESYIHCTEIAAGIVIKLQQQIDEHQEHRENQVNLISEKILNQNKLSALDKHLKARVRALEIEHLNLSRNTVTRYALAIGKILADSMWHVAPIALGLLGLFAFLNK
;
A
#
# COMPACT_ATOMS: atom_id res chain seq x y z
N MET A 1 15.22 59.43 43.62
CA MET A 1 15.88 58.12 43.75
C MET A 1 14.85 57.05 43.44
N ASN A 2 14.87 56.51 42.22
CA ASN A 2 13.92 55.48 41.78
C ASN A 2 14.30 54.15 42.44
N LYS A 3 13.53 53.72 43.43
CA LYS A 3 13.59 52.34 43.92
C LYS A 3 13.20 51.44 42.75
N SER A 4 14.13 50.58 42.33
CA SER A 4 13.92 49.44 41.43
C SER A 4 13.02 48.41 42.11
N GLY A 5 11.73 48.73 42.26
CA GLY A 5 10.68 47.82 42.71
C GLY A 5 9.99 47.15 41.53
N SER A 6 9.42 45.99 41.76
CA SER A 6 8.51 45.34 40.80
C SER A 6 7.24 46.18 40.60
N PHE A 7 6.48 45.91 39.54
CA PHE A 7 5.17 46.54 39.33
C PHE A 7 4.23 46.34 40.54
N GLN A 8 4.30 45.16 41.18
CA GLN A 8 3.51 44.86 42.37
C GLN A 8 3.87 45.78 43.54
N ASP A 9 5.16 46.06 43.74
CA ASP A 9 5.63 46.99 44.77
C ASP A 9 5.14 48.41 44.50
N TRP A 10 5.09 48.81 43.23
CA TRP A 10 4.51 50.08 42.83
C TRP A 10 3.02 50.13 43.19
N CYS A 11 2.22 49.10 42.88
CA CYS A 11 0.81 49.02 43.26
C CYS A 11 0.59 49.12 44.77
N LEU A 12 1.38 48.39 45.57
CA LEU A 12 1.30 48.40 47.04
C LEU A 12 1.69 49.74 47.67
N SER A 13 2.51 50.54 46.97
CA SER A 13 2.93 51.87 47.45
C SER A 13 1.91 52.98 47.18
N GLN A 14 0.87 52.70 46.37
CA GLN A 14 -0.18 53.67 46.07
C GLN A 14 -1.09 53.93 47.28
N LYS A 15 -1.83 55.05 47.26
CA LYS A 15 -2.75 55.46 48.34
C LYS A 15 -4.09 55.93 47.76
N GLY A 16 -5.11 55.96 48.61
CA GLY A 16 -6.44 56.47 48.26
C GLY A 16 -7.23 55.50 47.38
N PRO A 17 -8.14 56.01 46.52
CA PRO A 17 -9.12 55.17 45.80
C PRO A 17 -8.52 54.04 44.96
N PHE A 18 -7.30 54.22 44.44
CA PHE A 18 -6.62 53.16 43.70
C PHE A 18 -6.22 51.99 44.59
N TYR A 19 -5.67 52.28 45.78
CA TYR A 19 -5.27 51.25 46.73
C TYR A 19 -6.50 50.47 47.23
N ASP A 20 -7.60 51.18 47.50
CA ASP A 20 -8.85 50.58 47.94
C ASP A 20 -9.39 49.61 46.87
N LEU A 21 -9.44 50.03 45.61
CA LEU A 21 -9.85 49.17 44.49
C LEU A 21 -8.92 47.96 44.31
N PHE A 22 -7.60 48.16 44.40
CA PHE A 22 -6.63 47.09 44.28
C PHE A 22 -6.80 46.04 45.39
N ALA A 23 -7.08 46.49 46.62
CA ALA A 23 -7.37 45.64 47.77
C ALA A 23 -8.70 44.89 47.60
N GLU A 24 -9.78 45.55 47.13
CA GLU A 24 -11.07 44.92 46.80
C GLU A 24 -10.92 43.82 45.73
N CYS A 25 -10.02 44.03 44.77
CA CYS A 25 -9.67 43.04 43.76
C CYS A 25 -8.74 41.94 44.27
N GLY A 26 -8.42 41.88 45.57
CA GLY A 26 -7.57 40.83 46.16
C GLY A 26 -6.10 40.96 45.78
N ASN A 27 -5.60 42.19 45.58
CA ASN A 27 -4.22 42.49 45.16
C ASN A 27 -3.82 41.85 43.81
N ARG A 28 -4.80 41.55 42.96
CA ARG A 28 -4.60 40.99 41.61
C ARG A 28 -4.44 42.13 40.61
N ALA A 29 -3.26 42.25 40.00
CA ALA A 29 -3.01 43.19 38.90
C ALA A 29 -2.03 42.61 37.88
N VAL A 30 -2.15 43.05 36.63
CA VAL A 30 -1.24 42.70 35.53
C VAL A 30 -0.93 43.95 34.74
N LEU A 31 0.34 44.12 34.36
CA LEU A 31 0.79 45.21 33.51
C LEU A 31 0.98 44.71 32.07
N PHE A 32 0.31 45.37 31.13
CA PHE A 32 0.44 45.11 29.70
C PHE A 32 1.18 46.26 29.01
N ASP A 33 2.16 45.92 28.18
CA ASP A 33 2.74 46.85 27.21
C ASP A 33 2.15 46.57 25.83
N ASN A 34 1.00 47.19 25.55
CA ASN A 34 0.28 47.00 24.28
C ASN A 34 1.03 47.55 23.05
N LYS A 35 2.18 48.24 23.24
CA LYS A 35 3.01 48.75 22.14
C LYS A 35 4.18 47.82 21.82
N THR A 36 4.43 46.80 22.63
CA THR A 36 5.54 45.88 22.38
C THR A 36 5.33 45.11 21.08
N MET A 37 6.39 44.99 20.27
CA MET A 37 6.38 44.17 19.05
C MET A 37 7.03 42.80 19.28
N GLU A 38 7.66 42.61 20.45
CA GLU A 38 8.34 41.37 20.81
C GLU A 38 7.32 40.29 21.22
N GLN A 39 7.23 39.24 20.40
CA GLN A 39 6.29 38.13 20.62
C GLN A 39 6.48 37.45 21.99
N ILE A 40 7.73 37.28 22.42
CA ILE A 40 8.07 36.67 23.72
C ILE A 40 7.49 37.50 24.88
N LYS A 41 7.58 38.83 24.82
CA LYS A 41 7.02 39.71 25.85
C LYS A 41 5.49 39.67 25.87
N LYS A 42 4.85 39.58 24.69
CA LYS A 42 3.38 39.39 24.59
C LYS A 42 2.93 38.09 25.24
N GLU A 43 3.63 36.99 24.93
CA GLU A 43 3.32 35.67 25.51
C GLU A 43 3.54 35.65 27.02
N GLN A 44 4.61 36.27 27.51
CA GLN A 44 4.86 36.39 28.95
C GLN A 44 3.74 37.18 29.66
N GLN A 45 3.31 38.31 29.12
CA GLN A 45 2.21 39.11 29.68
C GLN A 45 0.87 38.35 29.64
N LEU A 46 0.59 37.65 28.55
CA LEU A 46 -0.60 36.81 28.43
C LEU A 46 -0.58 35.66 29.45
N ASN A 47 0.55 34.98 29.59
CA ASN A 47 0.69 33.87 30.54
C ASN A 47 0.51 34.35 31.99
N GLN A 48 1.06 35.52 32.36
CA GLN A 48 0.82 36.12 33.68
C GLN A 48 -0.67 36.34 33.96
N LEU A 49 -1.42 36.87 32.98
CA LEU A 49 -2.87 37.02 33.09
C LEU A 49 -3.57 35.67 33.26
N LEU A 50 -3.24 34.67 32.45
CA LEU A 50 -3.86 33.34 32.52
C LEU A 50 -3.60 32.65 33.85
N GLU A 51 -2.40 32.78 34.43
CA GLU A 51 -2.09 32.23 35.74
C GLU A 51 -2.91 32.89 36.86
N ILE A 52 -3.09 34.21 36.82
CA ILE A 52 -3.96 34.92 37.77
C ILE A 52 -5.42 34.47 37.60
N VAL A 53 -5.91 34.32 36.37
CA VAL A 53 -7.28 33.83 36.11
C VAL A 53 -7.47 32.40 36.61
N LYS A 54 -6.50 31.51 36.41
CA LYS A 54 -6.54 30.13 36.94
C LYS A 54 -6.55 30.10 38.47
N ALA A 55 -5.84 31.02 39.11
CA ALA A 55 -5.78 31.15 40.57
C ALA A 55 -7.02 31.82 41.18
N LEU A 56 -8.00 32.28 40.38
CA LEU A 56 -9.27 32.78 40.91
C LEU A 56 -10.03 31.63 41.59
N SER A 57 -10.03 31.64 42.92
CA SER A 57 -10.76 30.69 43.77
C SER A 57 -12.27 30.84 43.62
N SER A 58 -12.83 30.20 42.60
CA SER A 58 -14.27 30.06 42.43
C SER A 58 -14.69 28.59 42.28
N ASP A 59 -13.84 27.62 42.67
CA ASP A 59 -14.06 26.18 42.43
C ASP A 59 -14.39 25.87 40.95
N GLY A 60 -13.87 26.69 40.03
CA GLY A 60 -14.15 26.62 38.60
C GLY A 60 -15.50 27.22 38.18
N HIS A 61 -16.24 27.87 39.09
CA HIS A 61 -17.50 28.52 38.79
C HIS A 61 -17.31 29.92 38.22
N ARG A 62 -18.14 30.26 37.24
CA ARG A 62 -18.17 31.61 36.65
C ARG A 62 -18.96 32.53 37.57
N TYR A 63 -18.68 33.84 37.48
CA TYR A 63 -19.53 34.84 38.09
C TYR A 63 -20.99 34.63 37.66
N THR A 64 -21.88 34.53 38.64
CA THR A 64 -23.32 34.31 38.42
C THR A 64 -24.13 35.17 39.38
N ASN A 65 -25.33 35.55 38.95
CA ASN A 65 -26.29 36.30 39.73
C ASN A 65 -27.71 35.98 39.23
N GLN A 66 -28.73 36.55 39.88
CA GLN A 66 -30.13 36.28 39.54
C GLN A 66 -30.48 36.63 38.09
N TYR A 67 -29.85 37.64 37.50
CA TYR A 67 -30.07 38.00 36.09
C TYR A 67 -29.51 36.95 35.14
N PHE A 68 -28.35 36.35 35.44
CA PHE A 68 -27.80 35.24 34.65
C PHE A 68 -28.71 34.01 34.70
N LEU A 69 -29.19 33.65 35.88
CA LEU A 69 -30.12 32.52 36.08
C LEU A 69 -31.44 32.75 35.34
N LYS A 70 -32.00 33.97 35.43
CA LYS A 70 -33.22 34.34 34.69
C LYS A 70 -33.00 34.29 33.18
N ALA A 71 -31.88 34.82 32.69
CA ALA A 71 -31.55 34.77 31.26
C ALA A 71 -31.37 33.32 30.77
N GLU A 72 -30.79 32.44 31.56
CA GLU A 72 -30.68 31.01 31.25
C GLU A 72 -32.04 30.33 31.14
N ALA A 73 -32.92 30.56 32.11
CA ALA A 73 -34.28 30.01 32.08
C ALA A 73 -35.07 30.49 30.85
N GLU A 74 -34.98 31.78 30.50
CA GLU A 74 -35.64 32.33 29.32
C GLU A 74 -35.05 31.81 28.00
N ARG A 75 -33.72 31.61 27.93
CA ARG A 75 -33.09 30.93 26.78
C ARG A 75 -33.63 29.52 26.63
N ALA A 76 -33.69 28.73 27.71
CA ALA A 76 -34.20 27.37 27.68
C ALA A 76 -35.67 27.31 27.24
N LYS A 77 -36.52 28.23 27.72
CA LYS A 77 -37.91 28.35 27.28
C LYS A 77 -38.02 28.66 25.78
N THR A 78 -37.20 29.58 25.29
CA THR A 78 -37.18 29.97 23.88
C THR A 78 -36.77 28.80 22.98
N VAL A 79 -35.69 28.09 23.34
CA VAL A 79 -35.25 26.90 22.59
C VAL A 79 -36.32 25.81 22.64
N LYS A 80 -36.93 25.55 23.79
CA LYS A 80 -38.01 24.56 23.93
C LYS A 80 -39.24 24.91 23.09
N LYS A 81 -39.61 26.20 23.02
CA LYS A 81 -40.71 26.69 22.17
C LYS A 81 -40.41 26.48 20.68
N ASN A 82 -39.17 26.73 20.27
CA ASN A 82 -38.75 26.62 18.87
C ASN A 82 -38.35 25.18 18.49
N LYS A 83 -38.29 24.26 19.45
CA LYS A 83 -37.88 22.86 19.24
C LYS A 83 -38.61 22.18 18.07
N PRO A 84 -39.93 22.30 17.87
CA PRO A 84 -40.61 21.61 16.77
C PRO A 84 -40.11 22.05 15.39
N GLU A 85 -39.94 23.35 15.17
CA GLU A 85 -39.45 23.92 13.91
C GLU A 85 -37.99 23.54 13.66
N ILE A 86 -37.15 23.65 14.69
CA ILE A 86 -35.75 23.22 14.67
C ILE A 86 -35.66 21.72 14.36
N GLN A 87 -36.49 20.91 14.99
CA GLN A 87 -36.53 19.47 14.77
C GLN A 87 -36.95 19.14 13.34
N GLU A 88 -38.02 19.75 12.83
CA GLU A 88 -38.49 19.49 11.48
C GLU A 88 -37.41 19.80 10.42
N HIS A 89 -36.76 20.96 10.51
CA HIS A 89 -35.70 21.34 9.57
C HIS A 89 -34.52 20.35 9.61
N ASN A 90 -34.04 20.02 10.82
CA ASN A 90 -32.89 19.15 10.98
C ASN A 90 -33.21 17.68 10.64
N MET A 91 -34.44 17.20 10.89
CA MET A 91 -34.88 15.86 10.48
C MET A 91 -35.02 15.72 8.97
N LYS A 92 -35.42 16.78 8.26
CA LYS A 92 -35.43 16.79 6.79
C LYS A 92 -34.00 16.66 6.25
N GLU A 93 -33.05 17.42 6.77
CA GLU A 93 -31.66 17.34 6.34
C GLU A 93 -31.03 15.97 6.67
N ALA A 94 -31.26 15.46 7.88
CA ALA A 94 -30.87 14.12 8.29
C ALA A 94 -31.40 13.04 7.33
N SER A 95 -32.68 13.14 6.96
CA SER A 95 -33.31 12.21 6.01
C SER A 95 -32.67 12.27 4.63
N LEU A 96 -32.31 13.47 4.14
CA LEU A 96 -31.61 13.63 2.87
C LEU A 96 -30.21 13.04 2.89
N ILE A 97 -29.49 13.15 4.02
CA ILE A 97 -28.17 12.52 4.20
C ILE A 97 -28.30 11.00 4.16
N ILE A 98 -29.22 10.43 4.93
CA ILE A 98 -29.47 8.97 4.97
C ILE A 98 -29.89 8.45 3.59
N GLN A 99 -30.79 9.17 2.90
CA GLN A 99 -31.22 8.79 1.55
C GLN A 99 -30.06 8.80 0.55
N LYS A 100 -29.18 9.82 0.62
CA LYS A 100 -28.00 9.88 -0.23
C LYS A 100 -27.02 8.76 0.09
N LEU A 101 -26.83 8.44 1.37
CA LEU A 101 -25.98 7.33 1.83
C LEU A 101 -26.47 5.99 1.28
N GLY A 102 -27.79 5.73 1.34
CA GLY A 102 -28.40 4.50 0.82
C GLY A 102 -28.33 4.33 -0.70
N LYS A 103 -28.03 5.39 -1.46
CA LYS A 103 -27.87 5.35 -2.92
C LYS A 103 -26.41 5.20 -3.37
N LEU A 104 -25.46 5.13 -2.44
CA LEU A 104 -24.06 4.98 -2.80
C LEU A 104 -23.76 3.52 -3.14
N ASP A 105 -23.13 3.32 -4.29
CA ASP A 105 -22.60 2.03 -4.70
C ASP A 105 -21.20 1.88 -4.08
N ILE A 106 -21.04 0.91 -3.20
CA ILE A 106 -19.76 0.67 -2.51
C ILE A 106 -18.70 0.15 -3.49
N CYS A 107 -19.10 -0.37 -4.66
CA CYS A 107 -18.20 -0.98 -5.63
C CYS A 107 -17.41 0.03 -6.49
N ASP A 108 -17.87 1.29 -6.63
CA ASP A 108 -17.16 2.33 -7.39
C ASP A 108 -16.48 3.35 -6.47
N ARG A 109 -15.32 2.97 -5.92
CA ARG A 109 -14.54 3.82 -4.99
C ARG A 109 -14.27 5.22 -5.53
N ALA A 110 -13.91 5.33 -6.80
CA ALA A 110 -13.49 6.59 -7.42
C ALA A 110 -14.62 7.63 -7.39
N LYS A 111 -15.88 7.19 -7.49
CA LYS A 111 -17.06 8.06 -7.38
C LYS A 111 -17.61 8.14 -5.95
N THR A 112 -17.48 7.07 -5.17
CA THR A 112 -18.13 6.95 -3.86
C THR A 112 -17.38 7.68 -2.75
N LEU A 113 -16.04 7.64 -2.74
CA LEU A 113 -15.26 8.29 -1.67
C LEU A 113 -15.43 9.82 -1.64
N PRO A 114 -15.38 10.56 -2.78
CA PRO A 114 -15.65 12.00 -2.76
C PRO A 114 -17.07 12.34 -2.28
N ARG A 115 -18.06 11.51 -2.63
CA ARG A 115 -19.45 11.70 -2.18
C ARG A 115 -19.59 11.46 -0.68
N LEU A 116 -18.89 10.48 -0.12
CA LEU A 116 -18.88 10.21 1.31
C LEU A 116 -18.24 11.38 2.09
N HIS A 117 -17.12 11.95 1.62
CA HIS A 117 -16.54 13.14 2.26
C HIS A 117 -17.45 14.37 2.19
N MET A 118 -18.17 14.56 1.09
CA MET A 118 -19.18 15.62 1.00
C MET A 118 -20.32 15.39 2.02
N LEU A 119 -20.78 14.15 2.20
CA LEU A 119 -21.77 13.82 3.23
C LEU A 119 -21.22 14.00 4.64
N GLN A 120 -19.93 13.74 4.88
CA GLN A 120 -19.27 13.98 6.15
C GLN A 120 -19.32 15.47 6.51
N LEU A 121 -18.91 16.35 5.59
CA LEU A 121 -18.98 17.80 5.78
C LEU A 121 -20.41 18.27 6.08
N ARG A 122 -21.39 17.82 5.29
CA ARG A 122 -22.81 18.17 5.54
C ARG A 122 -23.31 17.70 6.90
N THR A 123 -22.84 16.54 7.37
CA THR A 123 -23.23 16.03 8.69
C THR A 123 -22.58 16.82 9.81
N GLU A 124 -21.35 17.30 9.62
CA GLU A 124 -20.68 18.21 10.54
C GLU A 124 -21.37 19.58 10.60
N ASP A 125 -21.76 20.13 9.45
CA ASP A 125 -22.54 21.37 9.39
C ASP A 125 -23.89 21.22 10.10
N LEU A 126 -24.59 20.10 9.88
CA LEU A 126 -25.84 19.78 10.58
C LEU A 126 -25.61 19.75 12.10
N LEU A 127 -24.59 19.03 12.56
CA LEU A 127 -24.26 18.92 13.99
C LEU A 127 -23.93 20.30 14.59
N ASN A 128 -23.08 21.08 13.91
CA ASN A 128 -22.68 22.41 14.34
C ASN A 128 -23.88 23.36 14.42
N ASN A 129 -24.80 23.28 13.46
CA ASN A 129 -26.02 24.07 13.46
C ASN A 129 -26.94 23.70 14.64
N VAL A 130 -27.18 22.41 14.87
CA VAL A 130 -28.02 21.96 16.00
C VAL A 130 -27.39 22.37 17.34
N VAL A 131 -26.07 22.22 17.50
CA VAL A 131 -25.35 22.63 18.71
C VAL A 131 -25.44 24.14 18.92
N TYR A 132 -25.28 24.93 17.85
CA TYR A 132 -25.42 26.37 17.90
C TYR A 132 -26.85 26.80 18.31
N GLN A 133 -27.87 26.15 17.74
CA GLN A 133 -29.28 26.41 18.06
C GLN A 133 -29.66 25.98 19.48
N ASP A 134 -29.04 24.93 20.02
CA ASP A 134 -29.28 24.46 21.39
C ASP A 134 -28.83 25.49 22.44
N LYS A 135 -27.85 26.35 22.13
CA LYS A 135 -27.33 27.40 23.02
C LYS A 135 -26.91 26.87 24.40
N ASN A 136 -26.42 25.62 24.45
CA ASN A 136 -26.06 24.88 25.65
C ASN A 136 -27.22 24.70 26.66
N THR A 137 -28.47 24.72 26.18
CA THR A 137 -29.65 24.48 27.03
C THR A 137 -29.92 22.99 27.25
N GLY A 138 -29.40 22.13 26.38
CA GLY A 138 -29.64 20.69 26.39
C GLY A 138 -31.04 20.28 25.91
N ALA A 139 -31.87 21.22 25.48
CA ALA A 139 -33.24 20.96 25.04
C ALA A 139 -33.30 20.15 23.72
N LEU A 140 -32.25 20.21 22.91
CA LEU A 140 -32.12 19.52 21.62
C LEU A 140 -31.18 18.29 21.70
N LYS A 141 -30.89 17.79 22.90
CA LYS A 141 -29.95 16.67 23.12
C LYS A 141 -30.27 15.44 22.28
N ASP A 142 -31.55 15.12 22.11
CA ASP A 142 -32.05 14.05 21.26
C ASP A 142 -31.68 14.26 19.78
N ILE A 143 -31.84 15.47 19.27
CA ILE A 143 -31.49 15.83 17.89
C ILE A 143 -29.96 15.80 17.70
N ILE A 144 -29.20 16.31 18.67
CA ILE A 144 -27.73 16.26 18.68
C ILE A 144 -27.26 14.81 18.65
N GLN A 145 -27.86 13.93 19.46
CA GLN A 145 -27.54 12.50 19.45
C GLN A 145 -27.83 11.85 18.10
N HIS A 146 -28.97 12.19 17.48
CA HIS A 146 -29.32 11.69 16.17
C HIS A 146 -28.32 12.13 15.08
N ALA A 147 -27.97 13.43 15.02
CA ALA A 147 -26.97 13.96 14.09
C ALA A 147 -25.60 13.30 14.29
N ASN A 148 -25.19 13.07 15.53
CA ASN A 148 -23.96 12.32 15.85
C ASN A 148 -24.02 10.85 15.38
N GLY A 149 -25.18 10.19 15.50
CA GLY A 149 -25.38 8.83 14.99
C GLY A 149 -25.18 8.76 13.48
N ILE A 150 -25.71 9.74 12.74
CA ILE A 150 -25.50 9.86 11.29
C ILE A 150 -24.02 10.09 10.98
N LYS A 151 -23.35 10.99 11.73
CA LYS A 151 -21.92 11.28 11.54
C LYS A 151 -21.08 10.01 11.65
N LYS A 152 -21.27 9.26 12.74
CA LYS A 152 -20.58 7.98 12.97
C LYS A 152 -20.86 6.96 11.87
N THR A 153 -22.09 6.94 11.35
CA THR A 153 -22.45 6.05 10.24
C THR A 153 -21.67 6.42 8.98
N VAL A 154 -21.61 7.70 8.60
CA VAL A 154 -20.85 8.16 7.44
C VAL A 154 -19.35 7.87 7.59
N GLU A 155 -18.78 8.14 8.77
CA GLU A 155 -17.38 7.83 9.09
C GLU A 155 -17.08 6.33 8.96
N SER A 156 -17.98 5.48 9.46
CA SER A 156 -17.86 4.02 9.32
C SER A 156 -17.87 3.59 7.85
N TYR A 157 -18.72 4.19 7.02
CA TYR A 157 -18.76 3.92 5.58
C TYR A 157 -17.47 4.32 4.88
N ILE A 158 -16.90 5.49 5.22
CA ILE A 158 -15.60 5.93 4.70
C ILE A 158 -14.53 4.90 5.05
N HIS A 159 -14.46 4.54 6.33
CA HIS A 159 -13.47 3.59 6.82
C HIS A 159 -13.57 2.22 6.14
N CYS A 160 -14.78 1.66 6.02
CA CYS A 160 -15.00 0.40 5.32
C CYS A 160 -14.60 0.47 3.84
N THR A 161 -14.88 1.59 3.17
CA THR A 161 -14.52 1.80 1.76
C THR A 161 -13.00 1.86 1.58
N GLU A 162 -12.29 2.49 2.51
CA GLU A 162 -10.82 2.54 2.51
C GLU A 162 -10.18 1.18 2.76
N ILE A 163 -10.70 0.42 3.74
CA ILE A 163 -10.23 -0.95 4.02
C ILE A 163 -10.44 -1.84 2.78
N ALA A 164 -11.63 -1.82 2.19
CA ALA A 164 -11.93 -2.61 1.00
C ALA A 164 -10.96 -2.28 -0.14
N ALA A 165 -10.64 -1.00 -0.34
CA ALA A 165 -9.66 -0.58 -1.32
C ALA A 165 -8.25 -1.12 -1.03
N GLY A 166 -7.83 -1.11 0.24
CA GLY A 166 -6.55 -1.67 0.66
C GLY A 166 -6.46 -3.18 0.40
N ILE A 167 -7.56 -3.91 0.58
CA ILE A 167 -7.63 -5.35 0.26
C ILE A 167 -7.49 -5.58 -1.24
N VAL A 168 -8.20 -4.82 -2.08
CA VAL A 168 -8.11 -4.94 -3.55
C VAL A 168 -6.68 -4.69 -4.04
N ILE A 169 -6.00 -3.67 -3.53
CA ILE A 169 -4.60 -3.37 -3.91
C ILE A 169 -3.68 -4.55 -3.55
N LYS A 170 -3.83 -5.11 -2.36
CA LYS A 170 -3.02 -6.28 -1.93
C LYS A 170 -3.29 -7.51 -2.79
N LEU A 171 -4.55 -7.78 -3.14
CA LEU A 171 -4.91 -8.88 -4.02
C LEU A 171 -4.33 -8.69 -5.42
N GLN A 172 -4.36 -7.47 -5.96
CA GLN A 172 -3.75 -7.17 -7.26
C GLN A 172 -2.25 -7.44 -7.25
N GLN A 173 -1.53 -6.99 -6.21
CA GLN A 173 -0.09 -7.25 -6.06
C GLN A 173 0.22 -8.76 -6.04
N GLN A 174 -0.57 -9.55 -5.31
CA GLN A 174 -0.41 -11.01 -5.29
C GLN A 174 -0.68 -11.65 -6.65
N ILE A 175 -1.66 -11.15 -7.41
CA ILE A 175 -1.95 -11.63 -8.76
C ILE A 175 -0.76 -11.35 -9.68
N ASP A 176 -0.20 -10.13 -9.61
CA ASP A 176 0.93 -9.71 -10.44
C ASP A 176 2.18 -10.55 -10.11
N GLU A 177 2.48 -10.76 -8.83
CA GLU A 177 3.57 -11.65 -8.37
C GLU A 177 3.38 -13.10 -8.86
N HIS A 178 2.16 -13.63 -8.79
CA HIS A 178 1.84 -14.96 -9.30
C HIS A 178 1.90 -15.05 -10.84
N GLN A 179 1.63 -13.96 -11.55
CA GLN A 179 1.78 -13.91 -13.01
C GLN A 179 3.26 -13.90 -13.39
N GLU A 180 4.06 -13.03 -12.78
CA GLU A 180 5.51 -12.97 -13.00
C GLU A 180 6.18 -14.32 -12.70
N HIS A 181 5.81 -14.96 -11.59
CA HIS A 181 6.33 -16.29 -11.26
C HIS A 181 5.96 -17.34 -12.32
N ARG A 182 4.73 -17.30 -12.84
CA ARG A 182 4.29 -18.21 -13.91
C ARG A 182 5.03 -17.96 -15.22
N GLU A 183 5.23 -16.71 -15.61
CA GLU A 183 6.00 -16.36 -16.80
C GLU A 183 7.45 -16.83 -16.70
N ASN A 184 8.09 -16.62 -15.54
CA ASN A 184 9.43 -17.12 -15.28
C ASN A 184 9.53 -18.65 -15.36
N GLN A 185 8.53 -19.38 -14.86
CA GLN A 185 8.47 -20.84 -15.00
C GLN A 185 8.31 -21.27 -16.47
N VAL A 186 7.43 -20.61 -17.23
CA VAL A 186 7.21 -20.90 -18.65
C VAL A 186 8.49 -20.66 -19.45
N ASN A 187 9.20 -19.57 -19.17
CA ASN A 187 10.49 -19.25 -19.81
C ASN A 187 11.55 -20.33 -19.50
N LEU A 188 11.67 -20.74 -18.23
CA LEU A 188 12.60 -21.80 -17.82
C LEU A 188 12.30 -23.14 -18.49
N ILE A 189 11.02 -23.52 -18.60
CA ILE A 189 10.60 -24.75 -19.29
C ILE A 189 10.92 -24.65 -20.78
N SER A 190 10.62 -23.51 -21.40
CA SER A 190 10.90 -23.27 -22.82
C SER A 190 12.39 -23.38 -23.13
N GLU A 191 13.25 -22.83 -22.28
CA GLU A 191 14.70 -22.95 -22.40
C GLU A 191 15.18 -24.41 -22.25
N LYS A 192 14.63 -25.16 -21.29
CA LYS A 192 14.93 -26.59 -21.12
C LYS A 192 14.55 -27.41 -22.36
N ILE A 193 13.36 -27.18 -22.93
CA ILE A 193 12.92 -27.84 -24.16
C ILE A 193 13.85 -27.51 -25.33
N LEU A 194 14.23 -26.24 -25.49
CA LEU A 194 15.17 -25.82 -26.53
C LEU A 194 16.52 -26.52 -26.40
N ASN A 195 17.06 -26.59 -25.20
CA ASN A 195 18.34 -27.26 -24.92
C ASN A 195 18.25 -28.78 -25.13
N GLN A 196 17.14 -29.40 -24.74
CA GLN A 196 16.90 -30.83 -24.98
C GLN A 196 16.79 -31.15 -26.48
N ASN A 197 16.12 -30.28 -27.26
CA ASN A 197 16.04 -30.42 -28.71
C ASN A 197 17.43 -30.31 -29.38
N LYS A 198 18.28 -29.37 -28.93
CA LYS A 198 19.67 -29.26 -29.41
C LYS A 198 20.49 -30.52 -29.10
N LEU A 199 20.38 -31.06 -27.90
CA LEU A 199 21.05 -32.30 -27.49
C LEU A 199 20.59 -33.49 -28.35
N SER A 200 19.28 -33.63 -28.57
CA SER A 200 18.74 -34.69 -29.43
C SER A 200 19.21 -34.57 -30.88
N ALA A 201 19.33 -33.35 -31.41
CA ALA A 201 19.86 -33.12 -32.76
C ALA A 201 21.35 -33.50 -32.86
N LEU A 202 22.14 -33.16 -31.84
CA LEU A 202 23.56 -33.51 -31.77
C LEU A 202 23.76 -35.03 -31.67
N ASP A 203 22.98 -35.71 -30.82
CA ASP A 203 23.01 -37.18 -30.69
C ASP A 203 22.66 -37.86 -32.03
N LYS A 204 21.63 -37.37 -32.73
CA LYS A 204 21.26 -37.86 -34.06
C LYS A 204 22.39 -37.68 -35.07
N HIS A 205 23.07 -36.53 -35.05
CA HIS A 205 24.21 -36.24 -35.92
C HIS A 205 25.41 -37.14 -35.60
N LEU A 206 25.76 -37.33 -34.33
CA LEU A 206 26.82 -38.24 -33.88
C LEU A 206 26.54 -39.68 -34.31
N LYS A 207 25.32 -40.18 -34.10
CA LYS A 207 24.91 -41.53 -34.56
C LYS A 207 25.03 -41.69 -36.07
N ALA A 208 24.63 -40.67 -36.85
CA ALA A 208 24.80 -40.69 -38.30
C ALA A 208 26.29 -40.75 -38.70
N ARG A 209 27.15 -39.99 -38.01
CA ARG A 209 28.60 -39.98 -38.29
C ARG A 209 29.27 -41.30 -37.92
N VAL A 210 28.90 -41.91 -36.80
CA VAL A 210 29.39 -43.24 -36.40
C VAL A 210 29.05 -44.27 -37.48
N ARG A 211 27.78 -44.31 -37.93
CA ARG A 211 27.37 -45.22 -39.02
C ARG A 211 28.13 -44.97 -40.32
N ALA A 212 28.38 -43.71 -40.67
CA ALA A 212 29.17 -43.38 -41.85
C ALA A 212 30.62 -43.90 -41.75
N LEU A 213 31.26 -43.73 -40.58
CA LEU A 213 32.60 -44.24 -40.32
C LEU A 213 32.65 -45.77 -40.30
N GLU A 214 31.63 -46.45 -39.77
CA GLU A 214 31.51 -47.91 -39.83
C GLU A 214 31.44 -48.41 -41.28
N ILE A 215 30.65 -47.73 -42.13
CA ILE A 215 30.56 -48.03 -43.57
C ILE A 215 31.91 -47.79 -44.26
N GLU A 216 32.59 -46.67 -43.98
CA GLU A 216 33.92 -46.37 -44.52
C GLU A 216 34.94 -47.45 -44.11
N HIS A 217 34.94 -47.85 -42.83
CA HIS A 217 35.82 -48.90 -42.31
C HIS A 217 35.54 -50.26 -42.97
N LEU A 218 34.27 -50.65 -43.12
CA LEU A 218 33.88 -51.88 -43.82
C LEU A 218 34.34 -51.87 -45.29
N ASN A 219 34.19 -50.74 -45.98
CA ASN A 219 34.66 -50.58 -47.35
C ASN A 219 36.18 -50.67 -47.44
N LEU A 220 36.91 -50.04 -46.49
CA LEU A 220 38.36 -50.11 -46.44
C LEU A 220 38.87 -51.54 -46.16
N SER A 221 38.23 -52.23 -45.22
CA SER A 221 38.51 -53.64 -44.91
C SER A 221 38.27 -54.52 -46.13
N ARG A 222 37.11 -54.37 -46.78
CA ARG A 222 36.77 -55.08 -48.02
C ARG A 222 37.80 -54.82 -49.13
N ASN A 223 38.18 -53.57 -49.36
CA ASN A 223 39.18 -53.21 -50.37
C ASN A 223 40.57 -53.78 -50.06
N THR A 224 40.93 -53.85 -48.77
CA THR A 224 42.17 -54.43 -48.31
C THR A 224 42.19 -55.95 -48.51
N VAL A 225 41.10 -56.64 -48.13
CA VAL A 225 40.93 -58.09 -48.37
C VAL A 225 40.97 -58.39 -49.87
N THR A 226 40.26 -57.62 -50.70
CA THR A 226 40.29 -57.79 -52.16
C THR A 226 41.70 -57.61 -52.72
N ARG A 227 42.46 -56.63 -52.23
CA ARG A 227 43.86 -56.42 -52.63
C ARG A 227 44.75 -57.59 -52.22
N TYR A 228 44.63 -58.08 -50.98
CA TYR A 228 45.38 -59.26 -50.53
C TYR A 228 44.99 -60.51 -51.33
N ALA A 229 43.71 -60.73 -51.61
CA ALA A 229 43.23 -61.86 -52.41
C ALA A 229 43.79 -61.80 -53.85
N LEU A 230 43.81 -60.62 -54.48
CA LEU A 230 44.45 -60.42 -55.79
C LEU A 230 45.96 -60.68 -55.75
N ALA A 231 46.65 -60.20 -54.71
CA ALA A 231 48.09 -60.42 -54.56
C ALA A 231 48.43 -61.90 -54.36
N ILE A 232 47.69 -62.60 -53.48
CA ILE A 232 47.82 -64.05 -53.28
C ILE A 232 47.49 -64.81 -54.58
N GLY A 233 46.40 -64.45 -55.25
CA GLY A 233 46.01 -65.05 -56.53
C GLY A 233 47.09 -64.88 -57.61
N LYS A 234 47.75 -63.72 -57.66
CA LYS A 234 48.89 -63.47 -58.56
C LYS A 234 50.11 -64.33 -58.21
N ILE A 235 50.48 -64.43 -56.93
CA ILE A 235 51.58 -65.28 -56.46
C ILE A 235 51.30 -66.76 -56.77
N LEU A 236 50.08 -67.23 -56.55
CA LEU A 236 49.67 -68.59 -56.88
C LEU A 236 49.71 -68.84 -58.39
N ALA A 237 49.22 -67.92 -59.22
CA ALA A 237 49.30 -68.03 -60.68
C ALA A 237 50.76 -68.07 -61.17
N ASP A 238 51.62 -67.20 -60.67
CA ASP A 238 53.05 -67.14 -61.02
C ASP A 238 53.78 -68.42 -60.59
N SER A 239 53.49 -68.97 -59.40
CA SER A 239 54.06 -70.25 -58.94
C SER A 239 53.54 -71.45 -59.75
N MET A 240 52.27 -71.49 -60.13
CA MET A 240 51.73 -72.54 -61.01
C MET A 240 52.34 -72.50 -62.42
N TRP A 241 52.64 -71.31 -62.95
CA TRP A 241 53.36 -71.15 -64.22
C TRP A 241 54.79 -71.73 -64.17
N HIS A 242 55.45 -71.72 -63.02
CA HIS A 242 56.77 -72.33 -62.82
C HIS A 242 56.75 -73.83 -62.49
N VAL A 243 55.61 -74.40 -62.09
CA VAL A 243 55.44 -75.85 -61.83
C VAL A 243 54.88 -76.60 -63.04
N ALA A 244 54.25 -75.89 -63.99
CA ALA A 244 53.78 -76.46 -65.27
C ALA A 244 54.84 -77.26 -66.05
N PRO A 245 56.15 -76.94 -66.04
CA PRO A 245 57.18 -77.77 -66.70
C PRO A 245 57.44 -79.11 -66.00
N ILE A 246 57.09 -79.24 -64.71
CA ILE A 246 57.37 -80.44 -63.90
C ILE A 246 56.20 -81.44 -63.98
N ALA A 247 54.95 -80.96 -64.00
CA ALA A 247 53.77 -81.82 -64.15
C ALA A 247 53.65 -82.44 -65.56
N LEU A 248 54.07 -81.71 -66.61
CA LEU A 248 54.18 -82.26 -67.97
C LEU A 248 55.38 -83.20 -68.14
N GLY A 249 56.38 -83.15 -67.26
CA GLY A 249 57.48 -84.12 -67.19
C GLY A 249 57.10 -85.46 -66.54
N LEU A 250 56.18 -85.46 -65.57
CA LEU A 250 55.76 -86.69 -64.87
C LEU A 250 54.63 -87.46 -65.57
N LEU A 251 53.77 -86.80 -66.35
CA LEU A 251 52.78 -87.49 -67.19
C LEU A 251 53.38 -88.07 -68.48
N GLY A 252 54.54 -87.59 -68.92
CA GLY A 252 55.30 -88.18 -70.03
C GLY A 252 56.02 -89.50 -69.71
N LEU A 253 56.29 -89.77 -68.42
CA LEU A 253 57.01 -90.98 -67.99
C LEU A 253 56.10 -92.22 -67.79
N PHE A 254 54.79 -92.04 -67.70
CA PHE A 254 53.83 -93.16 -67.62
C PHE A 254 53.40 -93.72 -68.99
N ALA A 255 53.74 -93.05 -70.10
CA ALA A 255 53.39 -93.52 -71.45
C ALA A 255 54.48 -94.36 -72.14
N PHE A 256 55.68 -94.53 -71.54
CA PHE A 256 56.81 -95.24 -72.16
C PHE A 256 57.14 -96.61 -71.54
N LEU A 257 56.31 -97.13 -70.63
CA LEU A 257 56.41 -98.48 -70.06
C LEU A 257 55.36 -99.46 -70.64
N ASN A 258 54.85 -99.15 -71.83
CA ASN A 258 53.93 -100.03 -72.56
C ASN A 258 54.40 -100.23 -74.00
N LYS A 259 55.65 -100.68 -74.15
CA LYS A 259 56.15 -101.51 -75.27
C LYS A 259 57.57 -101.99 -75.01
#